data_AF-A0A7C3PGN4-F1
#
_entry.id   AF-A0A7C3PGN4-F1
#
_cell.length_a   1.000
_cell.length_b   1.000
_cell.length_c   1.000
_cell.angle_alpha   90.00
_cell.angle_beta   90.00
_cell.angle_gamma   90.00
#
_symmetry.space_group_name_H-M   'P 1'
#
loop_
_entity.id
_entity.type
_entity.pdbx_description
1 polymer ?
#
loop_
_entity_poly.entity_id
_entity_poly.type
_entity_poly.pdbx_seq_one_letter_code
_entity_poly.pdbx_strand_id
1 'polypeptide(L)'
;MISLYYLLAPAFIWIDRHPKAYWIIPVLLLVTLYVKRTPENYIIPTAVHFLSVYVLGMASSHYREQLFVVVKRTWFFLILISTSLIVHETLIRTKLYLPEEMLSVNTISKAIFCILLMYAFWRFDAQISDFYHYYLGILADFSFGIFFLHGYFSKTYFSIMYRYFGMDSFWVQANIPTFLLLLLFKLMGPILVIYLLRSTLQKRSRYLVGC
;
A
#
# COMPACT_ATOMS: atom_id res chain seq x y z
N MET A 1 -7.41 -10.13 -5.65
CA MET A 1 -7.42 -8.80 -6.30
C MET A 1 -6.36 -8.68 -7.38
N ILE A 2 -5.06 -8.85 -7.06
CA ILE A 2 -3.96 -8.68 -8.03
C ILE A 2 -4.15 -9.52 -9.31
N SER A 3 -4.61 -10.77 -9.20
CA SER A 3 -4.90 -11.60 -10.39
C SER A 3 -5.97 -11.00 -11.31
N LEU A 4 -6.96 -10.28 -10.78
CA LEU A 4 -7.95 -9.57 -11.60
C LEU A 4 -7.29 -8.44 -12.39
N TYR A 5 -6.32 -7.74 -11.80
CA TYR A 5 -5.57 -6.70 -12.53
C TYR A 5 -4.68 -7.30 -13.62
N TYR A 6 -4.11 -8.48 -13.41
CA TYR A 6 -3.42 -9.20 -14.47
C TYR A 6 -4.37 -9.60 -15.62
N LEU A 7 -5.59 -10.04 -15.32
CA LEU A 7 -6.59 -10.33 -16.35
C LEU A 7 -7.03 -9.08 -17.11
N LEU A 8 -7.10 -7.93 -16.42
CA LEU A 8 -7.39 -6.62 -17.02
C LEU A 8 -6.18 -5.95 -17.67
N ALA A 9 -5.00 -6.57 -17.66
CA ALA A 9 -3.78 -5.99 -18.22
C ALA A 9 -3.92 -5.50 -19.67
N PRO A 10 -4.62 -6.18 -20.59
CA PRO A 10 -4.83 -5.66 -21.94
C PRO A 10 -5.55 -4.30 -21.96
N ALA A 11 -6.54 -4.10 -21.08
CA ALA A 11 -7.25 -2.83 -20.96
C ALA A 11 -6.34 -1.75 -20.38
N PHE A 12 -5.53 -2.08 -19.37
CA PHE A 12 -4.57 -1.15 -18.78
C PHE A 12 -3.50 -0.71 -19.79
N ILE A 13 -2.95 -1.66 -20.57
CA ILE A 13 -2.00 -1.36 -21.64
C ILE A 13 -2.65 -0.44 -22.70
N TRP A 14 -3.93 -0.66 -23.02
CA TRP A 14 -4.65 0.22 -23.93
C TRP A 14 -4.80 1.64 -23.37
N ILE A 15 -5.14 1.80 -22.09
CA ILE A 15 -5.24 3.11 -21.41
C ILE A 15 -3.89 3.83 -21.47
N ASP A 16 -2.80 3.13 -21.15
CA ASP A 16 -1.46 3.74 -21.13
C ASP A 16 -0.99 4.19 -22.52
N ARG A 17 -1.38 3.47 -23.57
CA ARG A 17 -1.11 3.86 -24.97
C ARG A 17 -1.98 5.00 -25.48
N HIS A 18 -3.10 5.32 -24.81
CA HIS A 18 -4.02 6.38 -25.18
C HIS A 18 -4.14 7.36 -24.02
N PRO A 19 -3.22 8.33 -23.86
CA PRO A 19 -3.11 9.08 -22.61
C PRO A 19 -4.37 9.90 -22.24
N LYS A 20 -5.22 10.23 -23.23
CA LYS A 20 -6.55 10.82 -22.99
C LYS A 20 -7.49 9.89 -22.20
N ALA A 21 -7.27 8.59 -22.19
CA ALA A 21 -8.06 7.64 -21.41
C ALA A 21 -7.87 7.83 -19.89
N TYR A 22 -6.79 8.48 -19.43
CA TYR A 22 -6.60 8.82 -18.02
C TYR A 22 -7.64 9.81 -17.47
N TRP A 23 -8.45 10.47 -18.33
CA TRP A 23 -9.64 11.23 -17.92
C TRP A 23 -10.71 10.38 -17.22
N ILE A 24 -10.57 9.05 -17.19
CA ILE A 24 -11.41 8.16 -16.38
C ILE A 24 -11.11 8.26 -14.87
N ILE A 25 -9.93 8.74 -14.46
CA ILE A 25 -9.50 8.77 -13.05
C ILE A 25 -10.48 9.51 -12.14
N PRO A 26 -10.99 10.72 -12.46
CA PRO A 26 -11.99 11.39 -11.62
C PRO A 26 -13.24 10.54 -11.37
N VAL A 27 -13.71 9.82 -12.41
CA VAL A 27 -14.86 8.91 -12.28
C VAL A 27 -14.51 7.73 -11.36
N LEU A 28 -13.34 7.12 -11.52
CA LEU A 28 -12.90 6.03 -10.66
C LEU A 28 -12.70 6.47 -9.20
N LEU A 29 -12.21 7.69 -8.97
CA LEU A 29 -12.09 8.26 -7.62
C LEU A 29 -13.46 8.46 -6.96
N LEU A 30 -14.46 8.92 -7.72
CA LEU A 30 -15.84 8.98 -7.23
C LEU A 30 -16.35 7.58 -6.87
N VAL A 31 -16.13 6.58 -7.74
CA VAL A 31 -16.49 5.18 -7.44
C VAL A 31 -15.82 4.71 -6.15
N THR A 32 -14.55 5.06 -5.92
CA THR A 32 -13.79 4.67 -4.72
C THR A 32 -14.37 5.27 -3.45
N LEU A 33 -14.97 6.46 -3.52
CA LEU A 33 -15.63 7.06 -2.37
C LEU A 33 -16.88 6.28 -1.93
N TYR A 34 -17.65 5.74 -2.89
CA TYR A 34 -18.88 5.00 -2.61
C TYR A 34 -18.67 3.49 -2.40
N VAL A 35 -17.71 2.89 -3.11
CA VAL A 35 -17.38 1.47 -2.98
C VAL A 35 -16.43 1.30 -1.80
N LYS A 36 -16.96 0.81 -0.70
CA LYS A 36 -16.18 0.62 0.53
C LYS A 36 -15.11 -0.45 0.35
N ARG A 37 -13.98 -0.28 1.04
CA ARG A 37 -13.01 -1.35 1.24
C ARG A 37 -13.66 -2.43 2.08
N THR A 38 -13.77 -3.64 1.53
CA THR A 38 -14.35 -4.79 2.22
C THR A 38 -13.25 -5.66 2.83
N PRO A 39 -13.57 -6.53 3.81
CA PRO A 39 -12.64 -7.54 4.30
C PRO A 39 -12.08 -8.40 3.16
N GLU A 40 -10.90 -9.01 3.37
CA GLU A 40 -10.12 -9.73 2.35
C GLU A 40 -10.90 -10.80 1.56
N ASN A 41 -12.02 -11.29 2.10
CA ASN A 41 -12.86 -12.32 1.48
C ASN A 41 -13.73 -11.78 0.31
N TYR A 42 -13.95 -10.47 0.20
CA TYR A 42 -14.77 -9.85 -0.86
C TYR A 42 -13.87 -9.26 -1.95
N ILE A 43 -13.47 -10.12 -2.89
CA ILE A 43 -12.43 -9.80 -3.87
C ILE A 43 -12.87 -8.70 -4.86
N ILE A 44 -14.10 -8.77 -5.38
CA ILE A 44 -14.58 -7.84 -6.41
C ILE A 44 -14.74 -6.41 -5.87
N PRO A 45 -15.47 -6.16 -4.77
CA PRO A 45 -15.61 -4.80 -4.24
C PRO A 45 -14.25 -4.20 -3.85
N THR A 46 -13.35 -5.01 -3.29
CA THR A 46 -11.98 -4.59 -2.99
C THR A 46 -11.21 -4.22 -4.25
N ALA A 47 -11.32 -5.00 -5.34
CA ALA A 47 -10.68 -4.68 -6.61
C ALA A 47 -11.23 -3.39 -7.24
N VAL A 48 -12.55 -3.17 -7.18
CA VAL A 48 -13.17 -1.93 -7.68
C VAL A 48 -12.72 -0.72 -6.85
N HIS A 49 -12.67 -0.86 -5.52
CA HIS A 49 -12.20 0.18 -4.61
C HIS A 49 -10.75 0.62 -4.93
N PHE A 50 -9.85 -0.33 -5.20
CA PHE A 50 -8.44 -0.01 -5.49
C PHE A 50 -8.15 0.30 -6.96
N LEU A 51 -9.15 0.22 -7.86
CA LEU A 51 -8.95 0.41 -9.29
C LEU A 51 -8.49 1.84 -9.61
N SER A 52 -9.08 2.83 -8.93
CA SER A 52 -8.70 4.24 -9.06
C SER A 52 -7.24 4.48 -8.72
N VAL A 53 -6.77 3.92 -7.60
CA VAL A 53 -5.40 4.04 -7.12
C VAL A 53 -4.43 3.35 -8.07
N TYR A 54 -4.82 2.19 -8.62
CA TYR A 54 -4.00 1.49 -9.62
C TYR A 54 -3.82 2.32 -10.90
N VAL A 55 -4.91 2.82 -11.48
CA VAL A 55 -4.87 3.66 -12.69
C VAL A 55 -4.17 5.00 -12.42
N LEU A 56 -4.34 5.58 -11.23
CA LEU A 56 -3.61 6.77 -10.80
C LEU A 56 -2.10 6.51 -10.72
N GLY A 57 -1.68 5.34 -10.23
CA GLY A 57 -0.28 4.92 -10.23
C GLY A 57 0.31 4.80 -11.63
N MET A 58 -0.46 4.25 -12.57
CA MET A 58 -0.09 4.20 -14.00
C MET A 58 0.07 5.61 -14.58
N ALA A 59 -0.91 6.49 -14.37
CA ALA A 59 -0.85 7.88 -14.83
C ALA A 59 0.34 8.64 -14.21
N SER A 60 0.61 8.41 -12.93
CA SER A 60 1.74 9.03 -12.22
C SER A 60 3.09 8.58 -12.76
N SER A 61 3.17 7.33 -13.26
CA SER A 61 4.35 6.80 -13.92
C SER A 61 4.50 7.34 -15.35
N HIS A 62 3.39 7.40 -16.10
CA HIS A 62 3.35 7.93 -17.47
C HIS A 62 3.71 9.42 -17.53
N TYR A 63 3.16 10.23 -16.62
CA TYR A 63 3.35 11.68 -16.56
C TYR A 63 4.30 12.11 -15.45
N ARG A 64 5.28 11.27 -15.09
CA ARG A 64 6.13 11.49 -13.91
C ARG A 64 6.77 12.88 -13.87
N GLU A 65 7.40 13.29 -14.98
CA GLU A 65 8.11 14.56 -15.04
C GLU A 65 7.15 15.76 -14.90
N GLN A 66 6.00 15.73 -15.59
CA GLN A 66 4.99 16.79 -15.49
C GLN A 66 4.37 16.83 -14.09
N LEU A 67 4.09 15.65 -13.51
CA LEU A 67 3.55 15.51 -12.16
C LEU A 67 4.50 16.12 -11.13
N PHE A 68 5.80 15.83 -11.21
CA PHE A 68 6.78 16.38 -10.26
C PHE A 68 6.94 17.89 -10.37
N VAL A 69 6.80 18.48 -11.57
CA VAL A 69 6.76 19.95 -11.72
C VAL A 69 5.56 20.55 -10.99
N VAL A 70 4.38 19.94 -11.12
CA VAL A 70 3.16 20.39 -10.43
C VAL A 70 3.32 20.22 -8.92
N VAL A 71 3.71 19.03 -8.46
CA VAL A 71 3.87 18.73 -7.03
C VAL A 71 4.92 19.65 -6.38
N LYS A 72 6.03 19.93 -7.06
CA LYS A 72 7.03 20.89 -6.56
C LYS A 72 6.44 22.28 -6.26
N ARG A 73 5.44 22.73 -7.03
CA ARG A 73 4.75 24.01 -6.79
C ARG A 73 3.65 23.90 -5.74
N THR A 74 3.00 22.75 -5.62
CA THR A 74 1.78 22.58 -4.80
C THR A 74 1.93 21.68 -3.59
N TRP A 75 3.14 21.20 -3.25
CA TRP A 75 3.38 20.20 -2.20
C TRP A 75 2.77 20.59 -0.85
N PHE A 76 2.88 21.86 -0.46
CA PHE A 76 2.32 22.37 0.79
C PHE A 76 0.79 22.25 0.81
N PHE A 77 0.13 22.63 -0.28
CA PHE A 77 -1.32 22.47 -0.42
C PHE A 77 -1.75 21.00 -0.43
N LEU A 78 -0.99 20.13 -1.08
CA LEU A 78 -1.27 18.69 -1.08
C LEU A 78 -1.15 18.08 0.33
N ILE A 79 -0.15 18.50 1.12
CA ILE A 79 -0.03 18.09 2.53
C ILE A 79 -1.23 18.58 3.33
N LEU A 80 -1.61 19.85 3.14
CA LEU A 80 -2.74 20.45 3.84
C LEU A 80 -4.05 19.73 3.51
N ILE A 81 -4.30 19.44 2.23
CA ILE A 81 -5.47 18.66 1.78
C ILE A 81 -5.43 17.25 2.38
N SER A 82 -4.32 16.54 2.23
CA SER A 82 -4.18 15.17 2.75
C SER A 82 -4.43 15.11 4.26
N THR A 83 -3.84 16.04 5.01
CA THR A 83 -4.01 16.14 6.47
C THR A 83 -5.44 16.52 6.84
N SER A 84 -6.04 17.48 6.13
CA SER A 84 -7.43 17.88 6.35
C SER A 84 -8.40 16.72 6.13
N LEU A 85 -8.20 15.93 5.08
CA LEU A 85 -9.01 14.73 4.81
C LEU A 85 -8.86 13.67 5.93
N ILE A 86 -7.65 13.44 6.44
CA ILE A 86 -7.40 12.52 7.56
C ILE A 86 -8.08 13.00 8.84
N VAL A 87 -7.93 14.29 9.17
CA VAL A 87 -8.56 14.90 10.36
C VAL A 87 -10.08 14.84 10.24
N HIS A 88 -10.62 15.17 9.06
CA HIS A 88 -12.05 15.09 8.79
C HIS A 88 -12.61 13.68 9.02
N GLU A 89 -11.94 12.66 8.45
CA GLU A 89 -12.32 11.26 8.68
C GLU A 89 -12.25 10.89 10.17
N THR A 90 -11.20 11.30 10.87
CA THR A 90 -11.00 11.00 12.29
C THR A 90 -12.04 11.67 13.17
N LEU A 91 -12.39 12.93 12.90
CA LEU A 91 -13.43 13.67 13.62
C LEU A 91 -14.81 13.08 13.38
N ILE A 92 -15.14 12.67 12.15
CA ILE A 92 -16.40 11.98 11.85
C ILE A 92 -16.48 10.68 12.62
N ARG A 93 -15.42 9.86 12.59
CA ARG A 93 -15.35 8.58 13.30
C ARG A 93 -15.53 8.73 14.81
N THR A 94 -14.95 9.78 15.40
CA THR A 94 -14.94 9.96 16.87
C THR A 94 -16.17 10.67 17.41
N LYS A 95 -16.75 11.64 16.68
CA LYS A 95 -17.83 12.49 17.22
C LYS A 95 -19.23 12.04 16.82
N LEU A 96 -19.41 11.50 15.62
CA LEU A 96 -20.75 11.33 15.06
C LEU A 96 -21.34 9.94 15.28
N TYR A 97 -20.58 8.99 15.83
CA TYR A 97 -20.97 7.57 16.01
C TYR A 97 -21.70 7.01 14.78
N LEU A 98 -21.35 7.51 13.59
CA LEU A 98 -22.05 7.15 12.37
C LEU A 98 -21.76 5.67 12.08
N PRO A 99 -22.79 4.85 11.85
CA PRO A 99 -22.59 3.47 11.46
C PRO A 99 -21.84 3.44 10.14
N GLU A 100 -20.68 2.79 10.15
CA GLU A 100 -19.84 2.40 9.00
C GLU A 100 -19.76 3.37 7.81
N GLU A 101 -18.64 4.10 7.72
CA GLU A 101 -17.97 4.58 6.50
C GLU A 101 -18.89 4.95 5.32
N MET A 102 -19.60 6.08 5.35
CA MET A 102 -20.38 6.53 4.17
C MET A 102 -19.48 6.90 2.98
N LEU A 103 -18.25 7.35 3.24
CA LEU A 103 -17.29 7.75 2.20
C LEU A 103 -15.89 7.28 2.56
N SER A 104 -15.20 6.60 1.63
CA SER A 104 -13.81 6.14 1.82
C SER A 104 -12.78 7.25 1.55
N VAL A 105 -12.90 8.35 2.30
CA VAL A 105 -12.02 9.54 2.17
C VAL A 105 -10.54 9.21 2.44
N ASN A 106 -10.28 8.22 3.30
CA ASN A 106 -8.93 7.71 3.61
C ASN A 106 -8.14 7.30 2.38
N THR A 107 -8.81 6.71 1.39
CA THR A 107 -8.13 6.22 0.19
C THR A 107 -7.62 7.38 -0.65
N ILE A 108 -8.37 8.47 -0.71
CA ILE A 108 -7.95 9.70 -1.40
C ILE A 108 -6.79 10.37 -0.66
N SER A 109 -6.88 10.53 0.67
CA SER A 109 -5.80 11.14 1.44
C SER A 109 -4.50 10.34 1.29
N LYS A 110 -4.58 9.01 1.36
CA LYS A 110 -3.44 8.11 1.13
C LYS A 110 -2.91 8.19 -0.30
N ALA A 111 -3.76 8.30 -1.31
CA ALA A 111 -3.33 8.45 -2.70
C ALA A 111 -2.54 9.75 -2.90
N ILE A 112 -3.01 10.88 -2.35
CA ILE A 112 -2.29 12.15 -2.36
C ILE A 112 -0.95 12.01 -1.62
N PHE A 113 -0.97 11.37 -0.45
CA PHE A 113 0.23 11.14 0.35
C PHE A 113 1.25 10.26 -0.37
N CYS A 114 0.82 9.24 -1.11
CA CYS A 114 1.71 8.42 -1.95
C CYS A 114 2.41 9.25 -3.02
N ILE A 115 1.70 10.15 -3.71
CA ILE A 115 2.31 11.06 -4.70
C ILE A 115 3.35 11.98 -4.03
N LEU A 116 3.03 12.50 -2.84
CA LEU A 116 3.96 13.31 -2.05
C LEU A 116 5.20 12.52 -1.62
N LEU A 117 5.03 11.28 -1.17
CA LEU A 117 6.15 10.40 -0.81
C LEU A 117 7.03 10.08 -2.01
N MET A 118 6.42 9.79 -3.18
CA MET A 118 7.18 9.58 -4.41
C MET A 118 8.01 10.80 -4.80
N TYR A 119 7.42 12.00 -4.71
CA TYR A 119 8.14 13.24 -4.96
C TYR A 119 9.26 13.47 -3.93
N ALA A 120 9.01 13.20 -2.65
CA ALA A 120 10.01 13.32 -1.61
C ALA A 120 11.19 12.37 -1.86
N PHE A 121 10.92 11.09 -2.15
CA PHE A 121 11.96 10.12 -2.48
C PHE A 121 12.75 10.56 -3.70
N TRP A 122 12.10 10.99 -4.78
CA TRP A 122 12.80 11.51 -5.95
C TRP A 122 13.66 12.75 -5.63
N ARG A 123 13.16 13.68 -4.80
CA ARG A 123 13.85 14.92 -4.46
C ARG A 123 15.09 14.70 -3.59
N PHE A 124 15.05 13.70 -2.72
CA PHE A 124 16.09 13.39 -1.75
C PHE A 124 16.95 12.17 -2.14
N ASP A 125 16.67 11.53 -3.28
CA ASP A 125 17.36 10.34 -3.78
C ASP A 125 18.89 10.50 -3.78
N ALA A 126 19.36 11.64 -4.30
CA ALA A 126 20.79 11.99 -4.38
C ALA A 126 21.45 12.28 -3.01
N GLN A 127 20.66 12.47 -1.95
CA GLN A 127 21.18 12.70 -0.59
C GLN A 127 21.30 11.39 0.22
N ILE A 128 20.71 10.30 -0.28
CA ILE A 128 20.77 9.00 0.35
C ILE A 128 22.11 8.35 -0.01
N SER A 129 22.88 7.92 0.99
CA SER A 129 24.18 7.28 0.75
C SER A 129 24.02 5.92 0.04
N ASP A 130 25.02 5.52 -0.75
CA ASP A 130 25.07 4.22 -1.44
C ASP A 130 24.81 3.01 -0.53
N PHE A 131 25.25 3.10 0.74
CA PHE A 131 24.97 2.08 1.75
C PHE A 131 23.47 1.84 1.93
N TYR A 132 22.67 2.90 2.11
CA TYR A 132 21.22 2.79 2.25
C TYR A 132 20.55 2.35 0.95
N HIS A 133 21.02 2.84 -0.20
CA HIS A 133 20.53 2.39 -1.51
C HIS A 133 20.67 0.88 -1.69
N TYR A 134 21.80 0.30 -1.28
CA TYR A 134 22.03 -1.14 -1.33
C TYR A 134 20.99 -1.92 -0.51
N TYR A 135 20.75 -1.55 0.76
CA TYR A 135 19.77 -2.26 1.59
C TYR A 135 18.32 -2.04 1.13
N LEU A 136 17.99 -0.84 0.66
CA LEU A 136 16.69 -0.57 0.06
C LEU A 136 16.46 -1.40 -1.20
N GLY A 137 17.49 -1.60 -2.03
CA GLY A 137 17.47 -2.52 -3.16
C GLY A 137 17.16 -3.95 -2.75
N ILE A 138 17.84 -4.47 -1.72
CA ILE A 138 17.56 -5.80 -1.17
C ILE A 138 16.11 -5.90 -0.69
N LEU A 139 15.64 -4.91 0.08
CA LEU A 139 14.26 -4.91 0.57
C LEU A 139 13.24 -4.81 -0.57
N ALA A 140 13.55 -4.07 -1.63
CA ALA A 140 12.72 -3.97 -2.82
C ALA A 140 12.61 -5.32 -3.56
N ASP A 141 13.69 -6.07 -3.68
CA ASP A 141 13.69 -7.41 -4.29
C ASP A 141 12.78 -8.39 -3.52
N PHE A 142 12.74 -8.29 -2.19
CA PHE A 142 11.86 -9.10 -1.36
C PHE A 142 10.44 -8.53 -1.18
N SER A 143 10.21 -7.27 -1.57
CA SER A 143 8.98 -6.53 -1.25
C SER A 143 7.71 -7.23 -1.72
N PHE A 144 7.74 -7.83 -2.92
CA PHE A 144 6.59 -8.57 -3.47
C PHE A 144 6.27 -9.80 -2.62
N GLY A 145 7.27 -10.62 -2.28
CA GLY A 145 7.08 -11.77 -1.41
C GLY A 145 6.63 -11.39 0.00
N ILE A 146 7.22 -10.32 0.58
CA ILE A 146 6.81 -9.77 1.88
C ILE A 146 5.34 -9.34 1.84
N PHE A 147 4.90 -8.69 0.76
CA PHE A 147 3.50 -8.28 0.60
C PHE A 147 2.51 -9.45 0.70
N PHE A 148 2.83 -10.65 0.21
CA PHE A 148 1.93 -11.80 0.38
C PHE A 148 2.04 -12.48 1.74
N LEU A 149 3.25 -12.52 2.31
CA LEU A 149 3.52 -13.31 3.52
C LEU A 149 3.24 -12.54 4.82
N HIS A 150 3.40 -11.22 4.86
CA HIS A 150 3.31 -10.43 6.11
C HIS A 150 1.96 -10.63 6.85
N GLY A 151 0.86 -10.82 6.11
CA GLY A 151 -0.46 -11.08 6.69
C GLY A 151 -0.50 -12.40 7.46
N TYR A 152 0.14 -13.45 6.97
CA TYR A 152 0.25 -14.74 7.66
C TYR A 152 1.06 -14.61 8.94
N PHE A 153 2.22 -13.95 8.89
CA PHE A 153 3.04 -13.70 10.08
C PHE A 153 2.29 -12.86 11.12
N SER A 154 1.50 -11.88 10.68
CA SER A 154 0.62 -11.11 11.57
C SER A 154 -0.36 -12.01 12.31
N LYS A 155 -1.09 -12.86 11.58
CA LYS A 155 -2.10 -13.78 12.14
C LYS A 155 -1.46 -14.80 13.06
N THR A 156 -0.31 -15.37 12.67
CA THR A 156 0.47 -16.31 13.48
C THR A 156 0.93 -15.69 14.80
N TYR A 157 1.51 -14.48 14.75
CA TYR A 157 1.93 -13.77 15.96
C TYR A 157 0.76 -13.61 16.95
N PHE A 158 -0.34 -13.02 16.50
CA PHE A 158 -1.50 -12.79 17.36
C PHE A 158 -2.11 -14.09 17.86
N SER A 159 -2.18 -15.13 17.03
CA SER A 159 -2.68 -16.44 17.43
C SER A 159 -1.83 -17.09 18.53
N ILE A 160 -0.49 -16.97 18.44
CA ILE A 160 0.42 -17.51 19.46
C ILE A 160 0.30 -16.69 20.74
N MET A 161 0.41 -15.36 20.66
CA MET A 161 0.35 -14.49 21.84
C MET A 161 -0.99 -14.62 22.57
N TYR A 162 -2.09 -14.66 21.83
CA TYR A 162 -3.42 -14.86 22.41
C TYR A 162 -3.55 -16.20 23.13
N ARG A 163 -3.05 -17.30 22.51
CA ARG A 163 -3.16 -18.65 23.07
C ARG A 163 -2.35 -18.84 24.36
N TYR A 164 -1.16 -18.24 24.44
CA TYR A 164 -0.25 -18.46 25.57
C TYR A 164 -0.35 -17.39 26.67
N PHE A 165 -0.66 -16.15 26.31
CA PHE A 165 -0.63 -15.02 27.25
C PHE A 165 -2.01 -14.36 27.46
N GLY A 166 -3.01 -14.66 26.63
CA GLY A 166 -4.34 -14.03 26.68
C GLY A 166 -4.39 -12.65 26.03
N MET A 167 -5.61 -12.11 25.83
CA MET A 167 -5.81 -10.80 25.15
C MET A 167 -5.29 -9.62 25.96
N ASP A 168 -5.35 -9.69 27.29
CA ASP A 168 -4.96 -8.58 28.15
C ASP A 168 -3.45 -8.49 28.37
N SER A 169 -2.68 -9.39 27.77
CA SER A 169 -1.23 -9.42 27.92
C SER A 169 -0.54 -8.21 27.28
N PHE A 170 0.57 -7.81 27.90
CA PHE A 170 1.45 -6.76 27.40
C PHE A 170 1.87 -6.97 25.91
N TRP A 171 2.01 -8.22 25.50
CA TRP A 171 2.42 -8.64 24.14
C TRP A 171 1.31 -8.56 23.09
N VAL A 172 0.06 -8.31 23.48
CA VAL A 172 -1.06 -8.10 22.55
C VAL A 172 -1.44 -6.63 22.48
N GLN A 173 -1.12 -5.85 23.52
CA GLN A 173 -1.41 -4.43 23.60
C GLN A 173 -0.60 -3.59 22.60
N ALA A 174 -1.16 -2.44 22.20
CA ALA A 174 -0.58 -1.50 21.25
C ALA A 174 0.54 -0.63 21.86
N ASN A 175 1.59 -1.26 22.38
CA ASN A 175 2.75 -0.60 22.98
C ASN A 175 3.95 -0.58 22.01
N ILE A 176 4.87 0.36 22.21
CA ILE A 176 6.08 0.49 21.37
C ILE A 176 6.88 -0.82 21.28
N PRO A 177 7.14 -1.55 22.38
CA PRO A 177 7.89 -2.80 22.31
C PRO A 177 7.17 -3.87 21.49
N THR A 178 5.86 -4.01 21.70
CA THR A 178 5.02 -4.94 20.94
C THR A 178 5.01 -4.57 19.46
N PHE A 179 4.92 -3.29 19.13
CA PHE A 179 5.01 -2.80 17.75
C PHE A 179 6.35 -3.14 17.10
N LEU A 180 7.47 -2.88 17.77
CA LEU A 180 8.81 -3.18 17.24
C LEU A 180 9.02 -4.68 17.04
N LEU A 181 8.64 -5.50 18.02
CA LEU A 181 8.72 -6.95 17.94
C LEU A 181 7.87 -7.48 16.78
N LEU A 182 6.64 -6.99 16.67
CA LEU A 182 5.73 -7.36 15.61
C LEU A 182 6.24 -6.92 14.23
N LEU A 183 6.81 -5.72 14.12
CA LEU A 183 7.42 -5.21 12.89
C LEU A 183 8.58 -6.10 12.45
N LEU A 184 9.50 -6.41 13.36
CA LEU A 184 10.63 -7.29 13.10
C LEU A 184 10.16 -8.67 12.66
N PHE A 185 9.20 -9.26 13.37
CA PHE A 185 8.65 -10.57 13.03
C PHE A 185 7.95 -10.57 11.67
N LYS A 186 7.15 -9.55 11.37
CA LYS A 186 6.44 -9.39 10.09
C LYS A 186 7.36 -9.10 8.90
N LEU A 187 8.57 -8.59 9.14
CA LEU A 187 9.51 -8.24 8.07
C LEU A 187 10.57 -9.32 7.89
N MET A 188 11.24 -9.73 8.97
CA MET A 188 12.29 -10.76 8.94
C MET A 188 11.72 -12.15 8.65
N GLY A 189 10.53 -12.47 9.16
CA GLY A 189 9.88 -13.76 8.96
C GLY A 189 9.65 -14.10 7.48
N PRO A 190 8.96 -13.24 6.71
CA PRO A 190 8.84 -13.41 5.27
C PRO A 190 10.19 -13.49 4.55
N ILE A 191 11.15 -12.62 4.87
CA ILE A 191 12.48 -12.63 4.22
C ILE A 191 13.15 -13.99 4.41
N LEU A 192 13.12 -14.54 5.62
CA LEU A 192 13.68 -15.86 5.92
C LEU A 192 12.98 -16.96 5.10
N VAL A 193 11.64 -16.96 5.05
CA VAL A 193 10.89 -17.95 4.28
C VAL A 193 11.21 -17.85 2.78
N ILE A 194 11.25 -16.63 2.23
CA ILE A 194 11.58 -16.42 0.81
C ILE A 194 13.01 -16.87 0.53
N TYR A 195 13.95 -16.57 1.43
CA TYR A 195 15.34 -17.01 1.31
C TYR A 195 15.46 -18.55 1.30
N LEU A 196 14.78 -19.24 2.23
CA LEU A 196 14.74 -20.70 2.30
C LEU A 196 14.09 -21.32 1.05
N LEU A 197 12.99 -20.74 0.57
CA LEU A 197 12.32 -21.18 -0.66
C LEU A 197 13.22 -20.97 -1.89
N ARG A 198 13.96 -19.87 -1.96
CA ARG A 198 14.91 -19.62 -3.05
C ARG A 198 16.07 -20.62 -3.04
N SER A 199 16.58 -20.95 -1.87
CA SER A 199 17.63 -21.95 -1.70
C SER A 199 17.19 -23.35 -2.16
N THR A 200 15.94 -23.72 -1.86
CA THR A 200 15.38 -25.04 -2.20
C THR A 200 14.91 -25.15 -3.65
N LEU A 201 14.27 -24.11 -4.20
CA LEU A 201 13.65 -24.13 -5.53
C LEU A 201 14.55 -23.56 -6.64
N GLN A 202 15.67 -22.93 -6.29
CA GLN A 202 16.64 -22.33 -7.21
C GLN A 202 15.96 -21.52 -8.32
N LYS A 203 16.12 -21.91 -9.60
CA LYS A 203 15.60 -21.19 -10.77
C LYS A 203 14.07 -21.16 -10.86
N ARG A 204 13.36 -22.00 -10.10
CA ARG A 204 11.89 -22.09 -10.13
C ARG A 204 11.20 -21.17 -9.10
N SER A 205 11.94 -20.54 -8.18
CA SER A 205 11.36 -19.66 -7.14
C SER A 205 10.54 -18.51 -7.73
N ARG A 206 10.99 -17.97 -8.88
CA ARG A 206 10.35 -16.85 -9.57
C ARG A 206 8.90 -17.12 -9.96
N TYR A 207 8.53 -18.38 -10.23
CA TYR A 207 7.16 -18.75 -10.58
C TYR A 207 6.21 -18.83 -9.38
N LEU A 208 6.73 -18.99 -8.16
CA LEU A 208 5.94 -19.19 -6.95
C LEU A 208 5.90 -17.94 -6.06
N VAL A 209 7.05 -17.29 -5.89
CA VAL A 209 7.22 -16.20 -4.92
C VAL A 209 7.44 -14.85 -5.60
N GLY A 210 7.66 -14.84 -6.92
CA GLY A 210 7.93 -13.63 -7.69
C GLY A 210 9.34 -13.07 -7.52
N CYS A 211 10.21 -13.78 -6.78
CA CYS A 211 11.60 -13.45 -6.47
C CYS A 211 12.55 -14.61 -6.80
#